data_AF-A0AAP0DRE4-F1
#
_entry.id   AF-A0AAP0DRE4-F1
#
_cell.length_a   1.000
_cell.length_b   1.000
_cell.length_c   1.000
_cell.angle_alpha   90.00
_cell.angle_beta   90.00
_cell.angle_gamma   90.00
#
_symmetry.space_group_name_H-M   'P 1'
#
loop_
_entity.id
_entity.type
_entity.pdbx_description
1 polymer ?
#
loop_
_entity_poly.entity_id
_entity_poly.type
_entity_poly.pdbx_seq_one_letter_code
_entity_poly.pdbx_strand_id
1 'polypeptide(L)'
;MFQFFSYTTFSLYLTLLPHLFPAKTTLIASDLSPNATWNNFVNFIDAGNGANFSGMSEVKKYFHKFGYLQISESDVGDIFTDLFDDSFESAVVNYQRCLGLTVTGKLDAGTVTQIMSPRCGVSDAMITNLTDLLHVAKNYAYFYGEPRWGRSAHMTLTYAFSGDHMIDYINSSDVRDAFHRSFSRWSAVIPVNFTEADDYSSSDIKIGFYSGDHGDTVPFDGVLGVLAHAFSPENGRLHLDEAETWAVDFRSSKSKVAIDLESVATHEIGHILGLAHSSVKGAIMYPSLSPRTKKVDLKIDDVEGVQALYGSNPNFQYSSMIESNISSGWIIINPLNWLTYLVIVSGVLL
;
A
#
# COMPACT_ATOMS: atom_id res chain seq x y z
N MET A 1 -13.52 74.01 -30.26
CA MET A 1 -14.33 72.90 -29.70
C MET A 1 -13.45 71.67 -29.73
N PHE A 2 -12.62 71.48 -28.68
CA PHE A 2 -11.66 70.39 -28.56
C PHE A 2 -12.04 69.58 -27.32
N GLN A 3 -12.37 68.29 -27.51
CA GLN A 3 -12.65 67.35 -26.44
C GLN A 3 -11.33 66.83 -25.86
N PHE A 4 -11.13 67.02 -24.56
CA PHE A 4 -10.08 66.37 -23.78
C PHE A 4 -10.56 64.96 -23.38
N PHE A 5 -9.78 63.93 -23.70
CA PHE A 5 -9.91 62.60 -23.11
C PHE A 5 -9.15 62.57 -21.78
N SER A 6 -9.86 62.25 -20.70
CA SER A 6 -9.31 62.04 -19.36
C SER A 6 -8.90 60.57 -19.21
N TYR A 7 -7.62 60.30 -19.00
CA TYR A 7 -7.12 58.99 -18.61
C TYR A 7 -7.13 58.88 -17.08
N THR A 8 -8.02 58.07 -16.52
CA THR A 8 -7.95 57.63 -15.12
C THR A 8 -7.17 56.31 -15.06
N THR A 9 -5.94 56.37 -14.57
CA THR A 9 -5.13 55.18 -14.24
C THR A 9 -5.68 54.52 -12.98
N PHE A 10 -6.20 53.30 -13.10
CA PHE A 10 -6.61 52.47 -11.97
C PHE A 10 -5.38 51.71 -11.46
N SER A 11 -4.81 52.14 -10.34
CA SER A 11 -3.72 51.44 -9.66
C SER A 11 -4.30 50.30 -8.82
N LEU A 12 -4.15 49.06 -9.28
CA LEU A 12 -4.50 47.85 -8.53
C LEU A 12 -3.36 47.56 -7.54
N TYR A 13 -3.57 47.91 -6.27
CA TYR A 13 -2.73 47.43 -5.17
C TYR A 13 -2.95 45.93 -5.00
N LEU A 14 -1.96 45.13 -5.41
CA LEU A 14 -1.90 43.70 -5.15
C LEU A 14 -1.53 43.50 -3.67
N THR A 15 -2.54 43.35 -2.80
CA THR A 15 -2.31 42.91 -1.42
C THR A 15 -1.86 41.45 -1.44
N LEU A 16 -0.59 41.22 -1.12
CA LEU A 16 -0.04 39.90 -0.80
C LEU A 16 -0.82 39.32 0.40
N LEU A 17 -1.79 38.46 0.11
CA LEU A 17 -2.32 37.52 1.09
C LEU A 17 -1.17 36.55 1.43
N PRO A 18 -0.80 36.38 2.70
CA PRO A 18 0.11 35.30 3.06
C PRO A 18 -0.60 34.00 2.69
N HIS A 19 0.03 33.24 1.80
CA HIS A 19 -0.38 31.88 1.50
C HIS A 19 -0.57 31.15 2.83
N LEU A 20 -1.82 30.79 3.14
CA LEU A 20 -2.09 29.74 4.11
C LEU A 20 -1.37 28.50 3.57
N PHE A 21 -0.20 28.20 4.13
CA PHE A 21 0.37 26.88 4.04
C PHE A 21 -0.72 25.91 4.50
N PRO A 22 -1.03 24.83 3.76
CA PRO A 22 -1.81 23.76 4.35
C PRO A 22 -1.04 23.33 5.59
N ALA A 23 -1.71 23.37 6.74
CA ALA A 23 -1.16 22.91 7.99
C ALA A 23 -0.62 21.49 7.74
N LYS A 24 0.71 21.36 7.74
CA LYS A 24 1.36 20.07 7.72
C LYS A 24 1.06 19.49 9.10
N THR A 25 -0.05 18.76 9.21
CA THR A 25 -0.30 17.91 10.36
C THR A 25 0.69 16.77 10.24
N THR A 26 1.95 17.06 10.58
CA THR A 26 2.90 16.05 10.99
C THR A 26 2.30 15.52 12.28
N LEU A 27 1.49 14.46 12.19
CA LEU A 27 1.27 13.60 13.34
C LEU A 27 2.67 13.16 13.74
N ILE A 28 3.21 13.79 14.79
CA ILE A 28 4.44 13.32 15.41
C ILE A 28 4.09 11.91 15.86
N ALA A 29 4.88 10.93 15.43
CA ALA A 29 4.64 9.51 15.71
C ALA A 29 4.44 9.21 17.22
N SER A 30 4.88 10.13 18.10
CA SER A 30 4.64 10.13 19.54
C SER A 30 3.16 10.25 19.97
N ASP A 31 2.23 10.57 19.06
CA ASP A 31 0.79 10.68 19.36
C ASP A 31 0.01 9.40 19.05
N LEU A 32 0.70 8.38 18.49
CA LEU A 32 0.21 7.01 18.38
C LEU A 32 0.50 6.29 19.71
N SER A 33 -0.41 5.38 20.10
CA SER A 33 -0.42 4.67 21.38
C SER A 33 0.99 4.29 21.88
N PRO A 34 1.31 4.43 23.18
CA PRO A 34 2.60 3.99 23.74
C PRO A 34 2.96 2.53 23.43
N ASN A 35 1.95 1.70 23.15
CA ASN A 35 2.09 0.28 22.85
C ASN A 35 2.22 -0.03 21.35
N ALA A 36 2.26 0.99 20.48
CA ALA A 36 2.42 0.77 19.04
C ALA A 36 3.78 0.15 18.72
N THR A 37 3.78 -0.92 17.91
CA THR A 37 4.99 -1.58 17.42
C THR A 37 5.90 -0.57 16.70
N TRP A 38 7.21 -0.64 16.96
CA TRP A 38 8.26 0.24 16.44
C TRP A 38 8.16 1.72 16.82
N ASN A 39 7.29 2.11 17.77
CA ASN A 39 7.16 3.51 18.17
C ASN A 39 8.48 4.13 18.71
N ASN A 40 9.36 3.30 19.26
CA ASN A 40 10.67 3.72 19.74
C ASN A 40 11.66 4.11 18.63
N PHE A 41 11.38 3.81 17.35
CA PHE A 41 12.27 4.13 16.24
C PHE A 41 12.35 5.63 15.94
N VAL A 42 11.44 6.43 16.50
CA VAL A 42 11.53 7.90 16.49
C VAL A 42 12.87 8.42 17.02
N ASN A 43 13.54 7.64 17.89
CA ASN A 43 14.83 7.99 18.48
C ASN A 43 16.01 7.91 17.50
N PHE A 44 15.82 7.35 16.30
CA PHE A 44 16.86 7.21 15.27
C PHE A 44 16.74 8.26 14.17
N ILE A 45 15.88 9.28 14.33
CA ILE A 45 15.79 10.39 13.37
C ILE A 45 17.17 11.05 13.19
N ASP A 46 17.51 11.31 11.93
CA ASP A 46 18.77 11.90 11.46
C ASP A 46 20.01 11.00 11.63
N ALA A 47 19.84 9.74 12.07
CA ALA A 47 20.92 8.76 12.03
C ALA A 47 21.34 8.46 10.58
N GLY A 48 22.66 8.32 10.38
CA GLY A 48 23.26 7.96 9.11
C GLY A 48 24.56 7.22 9.33
N ASN A 49 25.32 7.00 8.25
CA ASN A 49 26.53 6.20 8.27
C ASN A 49 27.53 6.63 9.36
N GLY A 50 28.04 5.66 10.12
CA GLY A 50 28.92 5.83 11.27
C GLY A 50 28.21 6.09 12.59
N ALA A 51 26.88 6.31 12.60
CA ALA A 51 26.12 6.42 13.85
C ALA A 51 26.12 5.08 14.61
N ASN A 52 26.15 5.14 15.94
CA ASN A 52 26.06 3.97 16.80
C ASN A 52 25.11 4.27 17.95
N PHE A 53 23.89 3.78 17.83
CA PHE A 53 22.81 4.03 18.80
C PHE A 53 22.29 2.70 19.32
N SER A 54 22.13 2.61 20.64
CA SER A 54 21.57 1.41 21.25
C SER A 54 20.18 1.11 20.66
N GLY A 55 19.99 -0.11 20.17
CA GLY A 55 18.74 -0.56 19.53
C GLY A 55 18.63 -0.33 18.03
N MET A 56 19.66 0.21 17.38
CA MET A 56 19.72 0.32 15.90
C MET A 56 19.63 -1.06 15.22
N SER A 57 20.12 -2.10 15.90
CA SER A 57 19.93 -3.51 15.52
C SER A 57 18.47 -3.90 15.28
N GLU A 58 17.51 -3.34 16.01
CA GLU A 58 16.08 -3.59 15.80
C GLU A 58 15.56 -2.95 14.51
N VAL A 59 16.09 -1.78 14.13
CA VAL A 59 15.78 -1.17 12.83
C VAL A 59 16.36 -2.05 11.71
N LYS A 60 17.58 -2.56 11.87
CA LYS A 60 18.15 -3.50 10.88
C LYS A 60 17.31 -4.78 10.73
N LYS A 61 16.77 -5.33 11.83
CA LYS A 61 15.83 -6.47 11.80
C LYS A 61 14.56 -6.14 11.02
N TYR A 62 14.00 -4.94 11.16
CA TYR A 62 12.88 -4.46 10.32
C TYR A 62 13.27 -4.48 8.83
N PHE A 63 14.43 -3.92 8.48
CA PHE A 63 14.87 -3.87 7.09
C PHE A 63 15.13 -5.27 6.52
N HIS A 64 15.60 -6.19 7.34
CA HIS A 64 15.74 -7.59 6.96
C HIS A 64 14.39 -8.27 6.75
N LYS A 65 13.43 -8.11 7.68
CA LYS A 65 12.06 -8.64 7.58
C LYS A 65 11.39 -8.26 6.25
N PHE A 66 11.56 -7.00 5.83
CA PHE A 66 10.99 -6.51 4.56
C PHE A 66 11.92 -6.63 3.35
N GLY A 67 13.08 -7.30 3.51
CA GLY A 67 13.93 -7.73 2.42
C GLY A 67 14.92 -6.69 1.87
N TYR A 68 15.08 -5.56 2.55
CA TYR A 68 16.02 -4.50 2.17
C TYR A 68 17.45 -4.75 2.62
N LEU A 69 17.62 -5.51 3.73
CA LEU A 69 18.91 -5.86 4.29
C LEU A 69 19.10 -7.38 4.23
N GLN A 70 20.03 -7.82 3.40
CA GLN A 70 20.36 -9.24 3.25
C GLN A 70 21.38 -9.67 4.31
N ILE A 71 21.27 -10.91 4.75
CA ILE A 71 22.25 -11.56 5.63
C ILE A 71 23.20 -12.36 4.72
N SER A 72 24.51 -12.18 4.87
CA SER A 72 25.47 -13.03 4.16
C SER A 72 25.58 -14.38 4.88
N GLU A 73 25.62 -15.48 4.14
CA GLU A 73 25.80 -16.84 4.70
C GLU A 73 27.12 -17.01 5.50
N SER A 74 28.04 -16.06 5.39
CA SER A 74 29.31 -16.01 6.14
C SER A 74 29.20 -15.49 7.58
N ASP A 75 28.05 -14.95 7.99
CA ASP A 75 27.95 -14.15 9.20
C ASP A 75 27.59 -15.03 10.43
N VAL A 76 28.62 -15.60 11.06
CA VAL A 76 28.49 -16.35 12.32
C VAL A 76 28.58 -15.37 13.50
N GLY A 77 27.45 -14.85 13.99
CA GLY A 77 27.38 -13.91 15.12
C GLY A 77 26.02 -13.22 15.29
N ASP A 78 25.96 -12.17 16.13
CA ASP A 78 24.78 -11.29 16.21
C ASP A 78 24.76 -10.40 14.95
N ILE A 79 23.98 -10.84 13.96
CA ILE A 79 24.01 -10.36 12.56
C ILE A 79 23.66 -8.87 12.45
N PHE A 80 22.86 -8.36 13.39
CA PHE A 80 22.40 -6.98 13.39
C PHE A 80 23.07 -6.22 14.54
N THR A 81 24.16 -5.53 14.22
CA THR A 81 24.84 -4.64 15.16
C THR A 81 24.16 -3.27 15.26
N ASP A 82 24.43 -2.55 16.35
CA ASP A 82 23.93 -1.19 16.56
C ASP A 82 24.66 -0.10 15.73
N LEU A 83 25.69 -0.48 14.96
CA LEU A 83 26.43 0.42 14.07
C LEU A 83 25.63 0.63 12.77
N PHE A 84 25.38 1.87 12.38
CA PHE A 84 24.91 2.21 11.05
C PHE A 84 26.08 2.13 10.07
N ASP A 85 26.18 1.03 9.32
CA ASP A 85 27.26 0.73 8.38
C ASP A 85 26.85 0.98 6.92
N ASP A 86 27.80 0.85 5.99
CA ASP A 86 27.60 1.06 4.54
C ASP A 86 26.52 0.14 3.95
N SER A 87 26.39 -1.08 4.50
CA SER A 87 25.37 -2.05 4.07
C SER A 87 23.98 -1.55 4.44
N PHE A 88 23.82 -1.06 5.67
CA PHE A 88 22.56 -0.50 6.13
C PHE A 88 22.24 0.84 5.45
N GLU A 89 23.22 1.69 5.16
CA GLU A 89 23.03 2.89 4.32
C GLU A 89 22.44 2.52 2.95
N SER A 90 22.99 1.49 2.31
CA SER A 90 22.50 0.97 1.03
C SER A 90 21.07 0.43 1.14
N ALA A 91 20.75 -0.27 2.23
CA ALA A 91 19.40 -0.75 2.52
C ALA A 91 18.40 0.41 2.71
N VAL A 92 18.80 1.48 3.41
CA VAL A 92 18.00 2.71 3.59
C VAL A 92 17.75 3.41 2.25
N VAL A 93 18.77 3.55 1.41
CA VAL A 93 18.61 4.08 0.04
C VAL A 93 17.61 3.26 -0.77
N ASN A 94 17.68 1.94 -0.69
CA ASN A 94 16.78 1.05 -1.41
C ASN A 94 15.34 1.14 -0.88
N TYR A 95 15.15 1.18 0.43
CA TYR A 95 13.86 1.41 1.08
C TYR A 95 13.21 2.71 0.60
N GLN A 96 13.97 3.81 0.66
CA GLN A 96 13.50 5.12 0.21
C GLN A 96 13.08 5.10 -1.25
N ARG A 97 13.87 4.48 -2.13
CA ARG A 97 13.54 4.35 -3.56
C ARG A 97 12.26 3.52 -3.77
N CYS A 98 12.17 2.35 -3.13
CA CYS A 98 11.04 1.43 -3.31
C CYS A 98 9.72 2.05 -2.85
N LEU A 99 9.73 2.88 -1.81
CA LEU A 99 8.53 3.50 -1.25
C LEU A 99 8.27 4.93 -1.75
N GLY A 100 8.99 5.38 -2.78
CA GLY A 100 8.83 6.72 -3.35
C GLY A 100 9.09 7.85 -2.34
N LEU A 101 10.06 7.65 -1.43
CA LEU A 101 10.54 8.66 -0.50
C LEU A 101 11.69 9.47 -1.12
N THR A 102 12.02 10.60 -0.51
CA THR A 102 13.27 11.30 -0.81
C THR A 102 14.44 10.39 -0.47
N VAL A 103 15.34 10.17 -1.43
CA VAL A 103 16.51 9.32 -1.24
C VAL A 103 17.62 10.15 -0.60
N THR A 104 17.88 9.90 0.68
CA THR A 104 18.89 10.61 1.50
C THR A 104 19.99 9.68 2.05
N GLY A 105 19.73 8.37 2.09
CA GLY A 105 20.61 7.38 2.74
C GLY A 105 20.62 7.48 4.27
N LYS A 106 19.78 8.33 4.86
CA LYS A 106 19.66 8.54 6.30
C LYS A 106 18.28 8.12 6.80
N LEU A 107 18.18 7.81 8.08
CA LEU A 107 16.91 7.70 8.79
C LEU A 107 16.35 9.10 9.06
N ASP A 108 16.09 9.88 8.00
CA ASP A 108 15.45 11.18 8.13
C ASP A 108 14.00 11.05 8.63
N ALA A 109 13.41 12.17 9.05
CA ALA A 109 12.07 12.18 9.62
C ALA A 109 11.00 11.54 8.71
N GLY A 110 11.14 11.67 7.39
CA GLY A 110 10.21 11.06 6.43
C GLY A 110 10.37 9.54 6.38
N THR A 111 11.61 9.06 6.36
CA THR A 111 11.94 7.63 6.41
C THR A 111 11.48 6.99 7.72
N VAL A 112 11.79 7.59 8.87
CA VAL A 112 11.38 7.05 10.18
C VAL A 112 9.86 7.03 10.32
N THR A 113 9.17 8.08 9.89
CA THR A 113 7.68 8.09 9.89
C THR A 113 7.11 6.96 9.04
N GLN A 114 7.73 6.67 7.89
CA GLN A 114 7.31 5.57 7.01
C GLN A 114 7.58 4.19 7.63
N ILE A 115 8.73 4.01 8.29
CA ILE A 115 9.08 2.76 8.99
C ILE A 115 8.07 2.47 10.11
N MET A 116 7.70 3.49 10.87
CA MET A 116 6.75 3.40 11.98
C MET A 116 5.28 3.34 11.54
N SER A 117 5.00 3.51 10.24
CA SER A 117 3.64 3.43 9.73
C SER A 117 3.19 1.97 9.66
N PRO A 118 1.98 1.63 10.14
CA PRO A 118 1.45 0.28 10.00
C PRO A 118 1.39 -0.15 8.54
N ARG A 119 1.67 -1.43 8.27
CA ARG A 119 1.88 -1.93 6.92
C ARG A 119 1.53 -3.41 6.76
N CYS A 120 1.45 -3.85 5.51
CA CYS A 120 1.44 -5.27 5.15
C CYS A 120 2.77 -5.94 5.54
N GLY A 121 2.68 -7.21 5.95
CA GLY A 121 3.79 -8.09 6.34
C GLY A 121 4.52 -8.74 5.18
N VAL A 122 4.01 -8.63 3.94
CA VAL A 122 4.68 -9.15 2.74
C VAL A 122 5.98 -8.39 2.48
N SER A 123 7.03 -9.12 2.06
CA SER A 123 8.36 -8.55 1.80
C SER A 123 8.37 -7.65 0.55
N ASP A 124 9.15 -6.56 0.61
CA ASP A 124 9.35 -5.65 -0.52
C ASP A 124 10.51 -6.09 -1.44
N ALA A 125 11.31 -7.08 -1.01
CA ALA A 125 12.57 -7.49 -1.64
C ALA A 125 12.48 -7.84 -3.13
N MET A 126 11.31 -8.19 -3.67
CA MET A 126 11.20 -8.60 -5.07
C MET A 126 11.39 -7.43 -6.06
N ILE A 127 11.46 -6.18 -5.57
CA ILE A 127 11.87 -5.00 -6.37
C ILE A 127 13.42 -4.91 -6.49
N THR A 128 14.18 -5.72 -5.76
CA THR A 128 15.64 -5.53 -5.59
C THR A 128 16.54 -6.27 -6.59
N ASN A 129 16.01 -7.17 -7.42
CA ASN A 129 16.78 -7.72 -8.53
C ASN A 129 16.97 -6.63 -9.59
N LEU A 130 18.19 -6.07 -9.64
CA LEU A 130 18.65 -5.01 -10.56
C LEU A 130 18.36 -5.26 -12.05
N THR A 131 17.95 -6.46 -12.45
CA THR A 131 17.50 -6.79 -13.80
C THR A 131 16.08 -6.28 -14.12
N ASP A 132 15.21 -6.07 -13.12
CA ASP A 132 13.84 -5.56 -13.32
C ASP A 132 13.73 -4.03 -13.33
N LEU A 133 14.84 -3.31 -13.10
CA LEU A 133 14.90 -1.85 -13.29
C LEU A 133 14.73 -1.42 -14.77
N LEU A 134 14.67 -2.36 -15.71
CA LEU A 134 14.26 -2.11 -17.10
C LEU A 134 12.72 -2.01 -17.26
N HIS A 135 11.95 -2.32 -16.22
CA HIS A 135 10.49 -2.16 -16.18
C HIS A 135 10.02 -0.89 -15.44
N VAL A 136 10.88 0.13 -15.30
CA VAL A 136 10.55 1.49 -14.79
C VAL A 136 9.43 2.20 -15.59
N ALA A 137 8.92 1.60 -16.67
CA ALA A 137 7.73 2.09 -17.36
C ALA A 137 6.40 1.70 -16.70
N LYS A 138 6.38 0.75 -15.76
CA LYS A 138 5.17 0.28 -15.07
C LYS A 138 5.29 0.55 -13.58
N ASN A 139 4.24 1.10 -12.98
CA ASN A 139 4.24 1.52 -11.58
C ASN A 139 3.85 0.38 -10.61
N TYR A 140 3.43 -0.78 -11.14
CA TYR A 140 2.97 -1.97 -10.42
C TYR A 140 4.00 -3.11 -10.47
N ALA A 141 3.89 -4.06 -9.53
CA ALA A 141 4.83 -5.19 -9.41
C ALA A 141 4.11 -6.53 -9.17
N TYR A 142 4.84 -7.64 -9.32
CA TYR A 142 4.37 -9.01 -9.08
C TYR A 142 5.32 -9.78 -8.16
N PHE A 143 4.82 -10.86 -7.55
CA PHE A 143 5.70 -11.85 -6.92
C PHE A 143 6.58 -12.53 -7.98
N TYR A 144 7.72 -13.07 -7.56
CA TYR A 144 8.62 -13.81 -8.46
C TYR A 144 7.88 -14.93 -9.19
N GLY A 145 8.06 -14.99 -10.52
CA GLY A 145 7.38 -15.95 -11.39
C GLY A 145 5.97 -15.53 -11.83
N GLU A 146 5.54 -14.30 -11.50
CA GLU A 146 4.23 -13.73 -11.87
C GLU A 146 3.07 -14.70 -11.59
N PRO A 147 2.97 -15.23 -10.35
CA PRO A 147 2.00 -16.25 -10.02
C PRO A 147 0.59 -15.73 -10.22
N ARG A 148 -0.26 -16.58 -10.78
CA ARG A 148 -1.67 -16.32 -11.02
C ARG A 148 -2.45 -17.62 -10.90
N TRP A 149 -3.73 -17.51 -10.62
CA TRP A 149 -4.63 -18.66 -10.63
C TRP A 149 -4.72 -19.25 -12.05
N GLY A 150 -4.37 -20.52 -12.22
CA GLY A 150 -4.18 -21.19 -13.51
C GLY A 150 -5.46 -21.71 -14.17
N ARG A 151 -6.61 -21.05 -13.98
CA ARG A 151 -7.92 -21.49 -14.50
C ARG A 151 -8.29 -20.79 -15.82
N SER A 152 -9.39 -21.21 -16.44
CA SER A 152 -9.93 -20.65 -17.69
C SER A 152 -10.22 -19.13 -17.57
N ALA A 153 -10.40 -18.46 -18.72
CA ALA A 153 -10.57 -17.01 -18.85
C ALA A 153 -11.79 -16.40 -18.09
N HIS A 154 -12.60 -17.23 -17.42
CA HIS A 154 -13.69 -16.84 -16.54
C HIS A 154 -13.71 -17.81 -15.37
N MET A 155 -12.93 -17.50 -14.33
CA MET A 155 -12.83 -18.36 -13.16
C MET A 155 -13.63 -17.81 -11.99
N THR A 156 -14.16 -18.72 -11.17
CA THR A 156 -14.70 -18.39 -9.86
C THR A 156 -13.75 -18.98 -8.82
N LEU A 157 -13.28 -18.12 -7.91
CA LEU A 157 -12.50 -18.52 -6.74
C LEU A 157 -13.43 -18.56 -5.53
N THR A 158 -13.33 -19.63 -4.73
CA THR A 158 -14.08 -19.73 -3.48
C THR A 158 -13.29 -19.11 -2.34
N TYR A 159 -13.96 -18.41 -1.42
CA TYR A 159 -13.34 -17.93 -0.19
C TYR A 159 -14.15 -18.34 1.03
N ALA A 160 -13.49 -18.54 2.15
CA ALA A 160 -14.13 -18.89 3.41
C ALA A 160 -13.36 -18.32 4.60
N PHE A 161 -14.10 -18.12 5.70
CA PHE A 161 -13.56 -17.64 6.96
C PHE A 161 -13.29 -18.81 7.90
N SER A 162 -12.20 -18.73 8.65
CA SER A 162 -11.89 -19.70 9.71
C SER A 162 -13.00 -19.72 10.75
N GLY A 163 -13.37 -20.92 11.22
CA GLY A 163 -14.31 -21.07 12.33
C GLY A 163 -13.70 -20.73 13.69
N ASP A 164 -12.38 -20.91 13.83
CA ASP A 164 -11.67 -20.81 15.11
C ASP A 164 -10.86 -19.51 15.26
N HIS A 165 -10.67 -18.77 14.16
CA HIS A 165 -9.77 -17.62 14.07
C HIS A 165 -10.50 -16.39 13.54
N MET A 166 -11.43 -15.88 14.35
CA MET A 166 -12.26 -14.71 14.06
C MET A 166 -12.32 -13.80 15.29
N ILE A 167 -12.31 -12.49 15.04
CA ILE A 167 -12.60 -11.50 16.08
C ILE A 167 -14.08 -11.52 16.47
N ASP A 168 -14.38 -11.21 17.74
CA ASP A 168 -15.74 -11.26 18.30
C ASP A 168 -16.35 -9.88 18.60
N TYR A 169 -15.54 -8.82 18.55
CA TYR A 169 -15.97 -7.45 18.85
C TYR A 169 -16.57 -6.68 17.65
N ILE A 170 -16.52 -7.26 16.45
CA ILE A 170 -17.27 -6.81 15.26
C ILE A 170 -18.20 -7.95 14.84
N ASN A 171 -19.45 -7.64 14.47
CA ASN A 171 -20.37 -8.68 14.01
C ASN A 171 -19.79 -9.39 12.78
N SER A 172 -19.91 -10.73 12.74
CA SER A 172 -19.38 -11.52 11.63
C SER A 172 -19.99 -11.13 10.28
N SER A 173 -21.23 -10.64 10.24
CA SER A 173 -21.84 -10.11 9.01
C SER A 173 -21.11 -8.87 8.49
N ASP A 174 -20.70 -7.96 9.39
CA ASP A 174 -20.04 -6.72 8.99
C ASP A 174 -18.61 -6.99 8.47
N VAL A 175 -17.93 -7.99 9.05
CA VAL A 175 -16.65 -8.52 8.55
C VAL A 175 -16.83 -9.12 7.15
N ARG A 176 -17.80 -10.03 6.99
CA ARG A 176 -18.12 -10.67 5.70
C ARG A 176 -18.47 -9.64 4.64
N ASP A 177 -19.26 -8.63 4.98
CA ASP A 177 -19.63 -7.54 4.07
C ASP A 177 -18.43 -6.71 3.63
N ALA A 178 -17.45 -6.46 4.52
CA ALA A 178 -16.21 -5.77 4.16
C ALA A 178 -15.39 -6.57 3.13
N PHE A 179 -15.27 -7.89 3.31
CA PHE A 179 -14.59 -8.76 2.35
C PHE A 179 -15.36 -8.89 1.03
N HIS A 180 -16.69 -9.08 1.08
CA HIS A 180 -17.53 -9.12 -0.11
C HIS A 180 -17.36 -7.85 -0.96
N ARG A 181 -17.35 -6.68 -0.32
CA ARG A 181 -17.06 -5.39 -0.96
C ARG A 181 -15.64 -5.32 -1.53
N SER A 182 -14.65 -5.89 -0.84
CA SER A 182 -13.25 -5.92 -1.29
C SER A 182 -13.07 -6.80 -2.53
N PHE A 183 -13.61 -8.03 -2.51
CA PHE A 183 -13.64 -8.92 -3.68
C PHE A 183 -14.39 -8.33 -4.86
N SER A 184 -15.53 -7.66 -4.60
CA SER A 184 -16.34 -7.02 -5.65
C SER A 184 -15.57 -5.94 -6.42
N ARG A 185 -14.62 -5.25 -5.77
CA ARG A 185 -13.79 -4.23 -6.44
C ARG A 185 -12.82 -4.84 -7.42
N TRP A 186 -12.18 -5.94 -7.03
CA TRP A 186 -11.29 -6.67 -7.92
C TRP A 186 -12.08 -7.32 -9.06
N SER A 187 -13.20 -8.01 -8.79
CA SER A 187 -14.01 -8.63 -9.85
C SER A 187 -14.63 -7.62 -10.83
N ALA A 188 -14.80 -6.36 -10.42
CA ALA A 188 -15.26 -5.31 -11.33
C ALA A 188 -14.25 -5.01 -12.45
N VAL A 189 -12.95 -5.29 -12.25
CA VAL A 189 -11.89 -4.90 -13.20
C VAL A 189 -11.22 -6.08 -13.93
N ILE A 190 -11.38 -7.32 -13.45
CA ILE A 190 -10.87 -8.53 -14.08
C ILE A 190 -11.97 -9.58 -14.30
N PRO A 191 -11.82 -10.56 -15.21
CA PRO A 191 -12.80 -11.62 -15.43
C PRO A 191 -12.71 -12.75 -14.38
N VAL A 192 -12.57 -12.40 -13.10
CA VAL A 192 -12.51 -13.33 -11.97
C VAL A 192 -13.67 -13.02 -11.03
N ASN A 193 -14.47 -14.04 -10.73
CA ASN A 193 -15.55 -13.96 -9.74
C ASN A 193 -15.09 -14.57 -8.41
N PHE A 194 -15.72 -14.13 -7.33
CA PHE A 194 -15.46 -14.64 -5.99
C PHE A 194 -16.78 -15.03 -5.35
N THR A 195 -16.81 -16.20 -4.72
CA THR A 195 -18.00 -16.72 -4.06
C THR A 195 -17.62 -17.22 -2.67
N GLU A 196 -18.37 -16.78 -1.67
CA GLU A 196 -18.21 -17.30 -0.32
C GLU A 196 -18.68 -18.75 -0.26
N ALA A 197 -17.88 -19.61 0.37
CA ALA A 197 -18.19 -21.02 0.57
C ALA A 197 -18.24 -21.37 2.05
N ASP A 198 -19.00 -22.42 2.38
CA ASP A 198 -19.14 -22.89 3.76
C ASP A 198 -17.92 -23.70 4.23
N ASP A 199 -17.27 -24.43 3.32
CA ASP A 199 -16.13 -25.29 3.66
C ASP A 199 -14.80 -24.53 3.56
N TYR A 200 -14.28 -24.14 4.73
CA TYR A 200 -12.99 -23.49 4.86
C TYR A 200 -11.84 -24.31 4.28
N SER A 201 -11.86 -25.63 4.47
CA SER A 201 -10.76 -26.54 4.14
C SER A 201 -10.52 -26.64 2.64
N SER A 202 -11.61 -26.73 1.86
CA SER A 202 -11.57 -26.89 0.41
C SER A 202 -11.63 -25.57 -0.37
N SER A 203 -11.81 -24.43 0.31
CA SER A 203 -11.84 -23.13 -0.35
C SER A 203 -10.48 -22.71 -0.92
N ASP A 204 -10.51 -22.05 -2.08
CA ASP A 204 -9.31 -21.52 -2.74
C ASP A 204 -8.62 -20.48 -1.85
N ILE A 205 -9.42 -19.60 -1.24
CA ILE A 205 -8.97 -18.49 -0.39
C ILE A 205 -9.43 -18.73 1.05
N LYS A 206 -8.50 -18.62 1.99
CA LYS A 206 -8.71 -18.93 3.41
C LYS A 206 -8.36 -17.72 4.27
N ILE A 207 -9.37 -17.17 4.94
CA ILE A 207 -9.27 -15.92 5.70
C ILE A 207 -9.36 -16.21 7.20
N GLY A 208 -8.46 -15.63 8.00
CA GLY A 208 -8.52 -15.73 9.46
C GLY A 208 -7.75 -14.63 10.19
N PHE A 209 -8.13 -14.39 11.44
CA PHE A 209 -7.50 -13.45 12.36
C PHE A 209 -6.63 -14.24 13.34
N TYR A 210 -5.32 -13.97 13.35
CA TYR A 210 -4.34 -14.73 14.12
C TYR A 210 -3.51 -13.80 15.00
N SER A 211 -2.93 -14.34 16.07
CA SER A 211 -2.05 -13.59 16.96
C SER A 211 -0.68 -14.25 17.02
N GLY A 212 0.38 -13.44 17.07
CA GLY A 212 1.76 -13.90 17.27
C GLY A 212 2.18 -14.99 16.28
N ASP A 213 2.88 -16.01 16.76
CA ASP A 213 3.19 -17.20 15.96
C ASP A 213 1.93 -18.05 15.75
N HIS A 214 1.57 -18.24 14.49
CA HIS A 214 0.38 -18.96 14.04
C HIS A 214 0.69 -20.02 12.97
N GLY A 215 1.92 -20.56 12.98
CA GLY A 215 2.26 -21.79 12.26
C GLY A 215 2.58 -21.64 10.78
N ASP A 216 2.77 -20.42 10.28
CA ASP A 216 3.15 -20.13 8.90
C ASP A 216 4.53 -19.48 8.73
N THR A 217 5.31 -19.41 9.82
CA THR A 217 6.66 -18.82 9.92
C THR A 217 6.72 -17.29 9.81
N VAL A 218 5.57 -16.61 9.71
CA VAL A 218 5.48 -15.14 9.66
C VAL A 218 4.67 -14.65 10.87
N PRO A 219 5.26 -14.61 12.07
CA PRO A 219 4.53 -14.22 13.27
C PRO A 219 4.10 -12.75 13.22
N PHE A 220 2.92 -12.48 13.76
CA PHE A 220 2.41 -11.13 13.98
C PHE A 220 3.10 -10.44 15.16
N ASP A 221 3.14 -9.10 15.14
CA ASP A 221 3.94 -8.29 16.05
C ASP A 221 3.16 -7.42 17.03
N GLY A 222 1.82 -7.49 17.01
CA GLY A 222 0.96 -6.91 18.04
C GLY A 222 0.23 -5.66 17.55
N VAL A 223 0.07 -4.66 18.41
CA VAL A 223 -0.73 -3.48 18.06
C VAL A 223 0.07 -2.56 17.14
N LEU A 224 -0.47 -2.29 15.95
CA LEU A 224 0.23 -1.65 14.84
C LEU A 224 1.48 -2.43 14.42
N GLY A 225 2.19 -1.93 13.41
CA GLY A 225 3.30 -2.67 12.80
C GLY A 225 2.80 -3.46 11.60
N VAL A 226 2.81 -4.79 11.67
CA VAL A 226 2.24 -5.66 10.61
C VAL A 226 0.75 -5.88 10.83
N LEU A 227 -0.05 -5.34 9.91
CA LEU A 227 -1.51 -5.42 9.97
C LEU A 227 -2.06 -6.79 9.52
N ALA A 228 -1.43 -7.36 8.49
CA ALA A 228 -1.88 -8.55 7.79
C ALA A 228 -0.77 -9.06 6.86
N HIS A 229 -0.93 -10.28 6.36
CA HIS A 229 -0.20 -10.78 5.19
C HIS A 229 -1.03 -11.80 4.41
N ALA A 230 -0.74 -11.90 3.12
CA ALA A 230 -1.34 -12.88 2.23
C ALA A 230 -0.27 -13.65 1.44
N PHE A 231 -0.66 -14.85 1.01
CA PHE A 231 0.20 -15.72 0.23
C PHE A 231 -0.26 -15.72 -1.23
N SER A 232 0.67 -15.51 -2.14
CA SER A 232 0.41 -15.45 -3.58
C SER A 232 -0.31 -16.71 -4.11
N PRO A 233 -0.97 -16.63 -5.28
CA PRO A 233 -1.54 -17.79 -5.94
C PRO A 233 -0.55 -18.97 -6.05
N GLU A 234 -0.99 -20.23 -5.93
CA GLU A 234 -2.36 -20.69 -5.61
C GLU A 234 -2.54 -21.00 -4.11
N ASN A 235 -1.74 -20.40 -3.22
CA ASN A 235 -1.81 -20.70 -1.79
C ASN A 235 -3.10 -20.18 -1.15
N GLY A 236 -3.46 -18.92 -1.43
CA GLY A 236 -4.77 -18.35 -1.08
C GLY A 236 -5.00 -18.02 0.39
N ARG A 237 -4.02 -18.19 1.28
CA ARG A 237 -4.16 -17.79 2.69
C ARG A 237 -4.04 -16.28 2.86
N LEU A 238 -4.94 -15.70 3.64
CA LEU A 238 -4.98 -14.29 4.02
C LEU A 238 -5.15 -14.23 5.54
N HIS A 239 -4.12 -13.75 6.23
CA HIS A 239 -4.09 -13.66 7.68
C HIS A 239 -4.10 -12.19 8.11
N LEU A 240 -4.92 -11.86 9.10
CA LEU A 240 -4.97 -10.53 9.72
C LEU A 240 -4.47 -10.64 11.16
N ASP A 241 -3.76 -9.61 11.64
CA ASP A 241 -3.35 -9.57 13.03
C ASP A 241 -4.56 -9.31 13.93
N GLU A 242 -4.87 -10.26 14.81
CA GLU A 242 -5.95 -10.18 15.79
C GLU A 242 -5.71 -9.06 16.83
N ALA A 243 -4.45 -8.69 17.09
CA ALA A 243 -4.10 -7.66 18.06
C ALA A 243 -4.54 -6.26 17.62
N GLU A 244 -4.82 -6.07 16.34
CA GLU A 244 -5.21 -4.76 15.81
C GLU A 244 -6.61 -4.36 16.24
N THR A 245 -6.81 -3.04 16.37
CA THR A 245 -8.15 -2.48 16.54
C THR A 245 -8.81 -2.33 15.17
N TRP A 246 -9.44 -3.39 14.67
CA TRP A 246 -10.17 -3.37 13.41
C TRP A 246 -11.41 -2.48 13.49
N ALA A 247 -11.73 -1.83 12.38
CA ALA A 247 -12.95 -1.08 12.20
C ALA A 247 -13.50 -1.29 10.78
N VAL A 248 -14.81 -1.50 10.68
CA VAL A 248 -15.56 -1.50 9.42
C VAL A 248 -16.24 -0.14 9.16
N ASP A 249 -16.42 0.66 10.21
CA ASP A 249 -16.86 2.06 10.18
C ASP A 249 -16.14 2.84 11.28
N PHE A 250 -15.41 3.89 10.92
CA PHE A 250 -14.73 4.76 11.88
C PHE A 250 -15.65 5.61 12.75
N ARG A 251 -16.95 5.64 12.47
CA ARG A 251 -17.97 6.26 13.35
C ARG A 251 -18.33 5.36 14.53
N SER A 252 -18.22 4.04 14.37
CA SER A 252 -18.50 3.09 15.45
C SER A 252 -17.28 2.85 16.35
N SER A 253 -16.06 3.00 15.82
CA SER A 253 -14.82 2.96 16.61
C SER A 253 -14.29 4.37 16.92
N LYS A 254 -14.10 4.68 18.21
CA LYS A 254 -13.47 5.95 18.65
C LYS A 254 -11.94 5.84 18.81
N SER A 255 -11.38 4.65 18.62
CA SER A 255 -9.94 4.44 18.77
C SER A 255 -9.17 5.23 17.72
N LYS A 256 -8.15 5.99 18.16
CA LYS A 256 -7.25 6.73 17.26
C LYS A 256 -6.34 5.80 16.45
N VAL A 257 -6.11 4.59 16.95
CA VAL A 257 -5.29 3.56 16.29
C VAL A 257 -6.13 2.57 15.46
N ALA A 258 -7.43 2.84 15.28
CA ALA A 258 -8.30 1.96 14.50
C ALA A 258 -7.83 1.84 13.05
N ILE A 259 -7.82 0.61 12.53
CA ILE A 259 -7.45 0.25 11.16
C ILE A 259 -8.70 -0.14 10.37
N ASP A 260 -8.85 0.39 9.15
CA ASP A 260 -9.99 0.07 8.28
C ASP A 260 -9.81 -1.34 7.69
N LEU A 261 -10.69 -2.27 8.09
CA LEU A 261 -10.64 -3.66 7.68
C LEU A 261 -10.81 -3.84 6.17
N GLU A 262 -11.71 -3.06 5.54
CA GLU A 262 -11.96 -3.14 4.09
C GLU A 262 -10.73 -2.71 3.29
N SER A 263 -9.98 -1.71 3.78
CA SER A 263 -8.75 -1.23 3.13
C SER A 263 -7.66 -2.30 3.16
N VAL A 264 -7.42 -2.92 4.33
CA VAL A 264 -6.43 -4.00 4.44
C VAL A 264 -6.87 -5.23 3.64
N ALA A 265 -8.13 -5.65 3.75
CA ALA A 265 -8.65 -6.76 2.96
C ALA A 265 -8.50 -6.52 1.44
N THR A 266 -8.81 -5.30 0.96
CA THR A 266 -8.65 -4.96 -0.46
C THR A 266 -7.18 -5.06 -0.89
N HIS A 267 -6.23 -4.63 -0.06
CA HIS A 267 -4.79 -4.75 -0.31
C HIS A 267 -4.35 -6.22 -0.36
N GLU A 268 -4.65 -7.00 0.67
CA GLU A 268 -4.22 -8.40 0.76
C GLU A 268 -4.83 -9.26 -0.35
N ILE A 269 -6.06 -8.98 -0.80
CA ILE A 269 -6.65 -9.66 -1.96
C ILE A 269 -5.84 -9.38 -3.25
N GLY A 270 -5.19 -8.22 -3.38
CA GLY A 270 -4.26 -7.97 -4.48
C GLY A 270 -3.08 -8.96 -4.47
N HIS A 271 -2.54 -9.29 -3.30
CA HIS A 271 -1.53 -10.35 -3.15
C HIS A 271 -2.09 -11.74 -3.47
N ILE A 272 -3.31 -12.04 -3.02
CA ILE A 272 -4.04 -13.27 -3.39
C ILE A 272 -4.23 -13.38 -4.90
N LEU A 273 -4.23 -12.26 -5.64
CA LEU A 273 -4.30 -12.23 -7.10
C LEU A 273 -2.92 -12.21 -7.78
N GLY A 274 -1.82 -12.12 -7.03
CA GLY A 274 -0.45 -12.20 -7.56
C GLY A 274 0.28 -10.86 -7.68
N LEU A 275 -0.35 -9.75 -7.27
CA LEU A 275 0.32 -8.45 -7.21
C LEU A 275 1.33 -8.42 -6.08
N ALA A 276 2.47 -7.76 -6.30
CA ALA A 276 3.36 -7.32 -5.23
C ALA A 276 3.10 -5.85 -4.88
N HIS A 277 3.83 -5.34 -3.90
CA HIS A 277 3.70 -3.96 -3.47
C HIS A 277 4.02 -2.95 -4.58
N SER A 278 3.26 -1.85 -4.59
CA SER A 278 3.46 -0.70 -5.46
C SER A 278 4.28 0.38 -4.75
N SER A 279 5.08 1.11 -5.53
CA SER A 279 5.77 2.33 -5.05
C SER A 279 4.87 3.57 -5.03
N VAL A 280 3.67 3.48 -5.60
CA VAL A 280 2.72 4.59 -5.73
C VAL A 280 1.89 4.72 -4.45
N LYS A 281 2.17 5.72 -3.62
CA LYS A 281 1.46 5.98 -2.34
C LYS A 281 -0.07 5.95 -2.42
N GLY A 282 -0.63 6.37 -3.55
CA GLY A 282 -2.08 6.37 -3.78
C GLY A 282 -2.68 5.00 -4.13
N ALA A 283 -1.89 4.08 -4.67
CA ALA A 283 -2.33 2.75 -5.11
C ALA A 283 -2.67 1.86 -3.92
N ILE A 284 -3.70 1.01 -4.04
CA ILE A 284 -4.09 0.04 -3.01
C ILE A 284 -2.90 -0.81 -2.60
N MET A 285 -2.08 -1.23 -3.56
CA MET A 285 -0.90 -2.08 -3.31
C MET A 285 0.29 -1.35 -2.66
N TYR A 286 0.20 -0.06 -2.30
CA TYR A 286 1.23 0.56 -1.46
C TYR A 286 1.21 -0.08 -0.05
N PRO A 287 2.36 -0.47 0.52
CA PRO A 287 2.40 -1.38 1.67
C PRO A 287 1.85 -0.80 2.97
N SER A 288 1.84 0.52 3.14
CA SER A 288 1.45 1.14 4.41
C SER A 288 0.04 1.72 4.39
N LEU A 289 -0.63 1.60 5.53
CA LEU A 289 -1.94 2.18 5.81
C LEU A 289 -1.89 2.89 7.16
N SER A 290 -2.07 4.21 7.15
CA SER A 290 -2.15 4.97 8.39
C SER A 290 -3.46 4.67 9.15
N PRO A 291 -3.46 4.70 10.49
CA PRO A 291 -4.69 4.60 11.27
C PRO A 291 -5.72 5.65 10.85
N ARG A 292 -7.00 5.34 11.04
CA ARG A 292 -8.12 6.22 10.67
C ARG A 292 -8.21 6.58 9.19
N THR A 293 -7.49 5.86 8.32
CA THR A 293 -7.51 6.08 6.87
C THR A 293 -8.30 4.99 6.19
N LYS A 294 -9.18 5.37 5.27
CA LYS A 294 -9.90 4.46 4.39
C LYS A 294 -9.35 4.59 2.97
N LYS A 295 -8.91 3.47 2.39
CA LYS A 295 -8.27 3.38 1.09
C LYS A 295 -8.76 2.11 0.41
N VAL A 296 -9.90 2.23 -0.25
CA VAL A 296 -10.63 1.09 -0.84
C VAL A 296 -10.81 1.22 -2.35
N ASP A 297 -10.51 2.37 -2.95
CA ASP A 297 -10.72 2.59 -4.38
C ASP A 297 -9.46 2.21 -5.16
N LEU A 298 -9.57 1.18 -6.02
CA LEU A 298 -8.50 0.78 -6.93
C LEU A 298 -8.07 1.99 -7.77
N LYS A 299 -6.76 2.19 -7.87
CA LYS A 299 -6.15 3.21 -8.72
C LYS A 299 -5.69 2.60 -10.04
N ILE A 300 -5.31 3.47 -10.97
CA ILE A 300 -4.86 3.07 -12.30
C ILE A 300 -3.75 2.02 -12.23
N ASP A 301 -2.83 2.20 -11.28
CA ASP A 301 -1.73 1.29 -11.02
C ASP A 301 -2.20 -0.12 -10.64
N ASP A 302 -3.15 -0.21 -9.70
CA ASP A 302 -3.72 -1.48 -9.25
C ASP A 302 -4.47 -2.20 -10.39
N VAL A 303 -5.23 -1.44 -11.17
CA VAL A 303 -6.04 -1.98 -12.29
C VAL A 303 -5.15 -2.47 -13.42
N GLU A 304 -4.18 -1.67 -13.86
CA GLU A 304 -3.24 -2.08 -14.92
C GLU A 304 -2.43 -3.30 -14.49
N GLY A 305 -2.00 -3.35 -13.22
CA GLY A 305 -1.25 -4.48 -12.67
C GLY A 305 -2.07 -5.77 -12.72
N VAL A 306 -3.29 -5.76 -12.21
CA VAL A 306 -4.11 -6.98 -12.15
C VAL A 306 -4.62 -7.40 -13.53
N GLN A 307 -4.94 -6.46 -14.41
CA GLN A 307 -5.40 -6.77 -15.77
C GLN A 307 -4.29 -7.32 -16.65
N ALA A 308 -3.02 -7.01 -16.37
CA ALA A 308 -1.92 -7.66 -17.07
C ALA A 308 -1.78 -9.16 -16.73
N LEU A 309 -2.29 -9.61 -15.57
CA LEU A 309 -2.33 -11.04 -15.21
C LEU A 309 -3.58 -11.78 -15.73
N TYR A 310 -4.74 -11.12 -15.67
CA TYR A 310 -6.05 -11.76 -15.90
C TYR A 310 -6.83 -11.24 -17.11
N GLY A 311 -6.37 -10.16 -17.75
CA GLY A 311 -7.15 -9.41 -18.74
C GLY A 311 -8.18 -8.47 -18.12
N SER A 312 -8.77 -7.59 -18.94
CA SER A 312 -9.84 -6.68 -18.50
C SER A 312 -11.18 -7.41 -18.42
N ASN A 313 -11.98 -7.06 -17.41
CA ASN A 313 -13.40 -7.38 -17.42
C ASN A 313 -14.07 -6.71 -18.64
N PRO A 314 -14.88 -7.42 -19.46
CA PRO A 314 -15.56 -6.84 -20.62
C PRO A 314 -16.51 -5.67 -20.30
N ASN A 315 -17.02 -5.61 -19.06
CA ASN A 315 -17.92 -4.54 -18.61
C ASN A 315 -17.18 -3.35 -17.99
N PHE A 316 -15.86 -3.42 -17.86
CA PHE A 316 -15.05 -2.35 -17.28
C PHE A 316 -14.77 -1.23 -18.29
N GLN A 317 -14.87 0.03 -17.86
CA GLN A 317 -14.55 1.20 -18.69
C GLN A 317 -13.59 2.15 -17.96
N TYR A 318 -12.40 2.36 -18.53
CA TYR A 318 -11.36 3.24 -17.99
C TYR A 318 -11.80 4.71 -17.82
N SER A 319 -12.71 5.21 -18.65
CA SER A 319 -13.24 6.58 -18.59
C SER A 319 -13.79 6.93 -17.21
N SER A 320 -14.50 5.98 -16.58
CA SER A 320 -15.08 6.17 -15.23
C SER A 320 -14.03 6.39 -14.13
N MET A 321 -12.81 5.85 -14.28
CA MET A 321 -11.72 6.06 -13.33
C MET A 321 -10.96 7.37 -13.57
N ILE A 322 -10.87 7.81 -14.82
CA ILE A 322 -10.19 9.08 -15.15
C ILE A 322 -10.98 10.26 -14.57
N GLU A 323 -12.31 10.24 -14.68
CA GLU A 323 -13.18 11.27 -14.11
C GLU A 323 -13.06 11.36 -12.58
N SER A 324 -12.98 10.23 -11.88
CA SER A 324 -12.80 10.21 -10.43
C SER A 324 -11.41 10.68 -9.98
N ASN A 325 -10.36 10.38 -10.75
CA ASN A 325 -8.99 10.86 -10.49
C ASN A 325 -8.84 12.36 -10.76
N ILE A 326 -9.50 12.90 -11.80
CA ILE A 326 -9.55 14.35 -12.08
C ILE A 326 -10.28 15.07 -10.94
N SER A 327 -11.41 14.52 -10.47
CA SER A 327 -12.16 15.10 -9.36
C SER A 327 -11.40 15.05 -8.02
N SER A 328 -10.41 14.16 -7.87
CA SER A 328 -9.58 14.01 -6.66
C SER A 328 -8.21 14.69 -6.74
N GLY A 329 -7.93 15.44 -7.82
CA GLY A 329 -6.83 16.41 -7.89
C GLY A 329 -5.43 15.85 -8.20
N TRP A 330 -5.32 14.62 -8.72
CA TRP A 330 -4.03 14.00 -9.04
C TRP A 330 -3.76 13.95 -10.54
N ILE A 331 -3.23 15.03 -11.14
CA ILE A 331 -2.48 14.88 -12.39
C ILE A 331 -1.27 15.83 -12.46
N ILE A 332 -0.06 15.26 -12.58
CA ILE A 332 1.05 15.84 -13.33
C ILE A 332 0.99 15.22 -14.73
N ILE A 333 0.67 16.03 -15.73
CA ILE A 333 0.45 15.57 -17.11
C ILE A 333 1.81 15.48 -17.82
N ASN A 334 2.22 14.27 -18.24
CA ASN A 334 3.30 14.10 -19.23
C ASN A 334 2.68 13.97 -20.64
N PRO A 335 3.02 14.86 -21.60
CA PRO A 335 2.25 15.01 -22.84
C PRO A 335 2.76 14.14 -24.00
N LEU A 336 3.03 12.84 -23.79
CA LEU A 336 3.66 12.01 -24.84
C LEU A 336 2.85 10.83 -25.39
N ASN A 337 1.69 10.48 -24.81
CA ASN A 337 0.93 9.30 -25.28
C ASN A 337 -0.43 9.62 -25.95
N TRP A 338 -0.68 10.86 -26.38
CA TRP A 338 -2.00 11.26 -26.92
C TRP A 338 -2.24 10.91 -28.40
N LEU A 339 -1.29 10.27 -29.10
CA LEU A 339 -1.42 10.06 -30.56
C LEU A 339 -2.08 8.74 -31.00
N THR A 340 -2.37 7.80 -30.10
CA THR A 340 -2.93 6.50 -30.52
C THR A 340 -4.45 6.36 -30.38
N TYR A 341 -5.13 7.28 -29.68
CA TYR A 341 -6.58 7.12 -29.41
C TYR A 341 -7.52 7.99 -30.26
N LEU A 342 -7.01 8.88 -31.12
CA LEU A 342 -7.88 9.78 -31.89
C LEU A 342 -8.42 9.21 -33.22
N VAL A 343 -8.05 7.98 -33.60
CA VAL A 343 -8.38 7.44 -34.95
C VAL A 343 -9.73 6.68 -34.99
N ILE A 344 -10.38 6.39 -33.86
CA ILE A 344 -11.60 5.55 -33.87
C ILE A 344 -12.93 6.35 -33.79
N VAL A 345 -12.90 7.67 -33.50
CA VAL A 345 -14.15 8.44 -33.29
C VAL A 345 -14.51 9.39 -34.45
N SER A 346 -13.78 9.39 -35.57
CA SER A 346 -14.14 10.17 -36.77
C SER A 346 -14.36 9.29 -37.99
N GLY A 347 -15.32 8.37 -37.87
CA GLY A 347 -15.81 7.53 -38.96
C GLY A 347 -17.23 7.87 -39.39
N VAL A 348 -17.34 8.92 -40.21
CA VAL A 348 -18.35 9.08 -41.29
C VAL A 348 -19.83 9.23 -40.90
N LEU A 349 -20.24 10.49 -40.73
CA LEU A 349 -21.52 11.00 -41.21
C LEU A 349 -21.18 11.99 -42.33
N LEU A 350 -21.27 11.52 -43.58
CA LEU A 350 -21.60 12.27 -44.80
C LEU A 350 -21.79 11.30 -45.96
#